data_AF-A0A498DNP3-F1
#
_entry.id   AF-A0A498DNP3-F1
#
_cell.length_a   1.000
_cell.length_b   1.000
_cell.length_c   1.000
_cell.angle_alpha   90.00
_cell.angle_beta   90.00
_cell.angle_gamma   90.00
#
_symmetry.space_group_name_H-M   'P 1'
#
loop_
_entity.id
_entity.type
_entity.pdbx_description
1 polymer ?
#
loop_
_entity_poly.entity_id
_entity_poly.type
_entity_poly.pdbx_seq_one_letter_code
_entity_poly.pdbx_strand_id
1 'polypeptide(L)'
;MAMMKTFFLIAIFVCALSALTAQAAGGLSVDARFDLTGDGIVDASDWVKMTEDAKQGYAHASIKALGEDPDALLDARQSRADRFLIGLRAVYE
;
A
#
# COMPACT_ATOMS: atom_id res chain seq x y z
N MET A 1 -18.36 37.97 23.46
CA MET A 1 -17.13 37.57 22.73
C MET A 1 -16.61 36.17 23.11
N ALA A 2 -17.46 35.26 23.62
CA ALA A 2 -17.06 33.88 23.94
C ALA A 2 -17.53 32.85 22.89
N MET A 3 -18.62 33.16 22.17
CA MET A 3 -19.29 32.24 21.23
C MET A 3 -18.50 31.99 19.94
N MET A 4 -17.72 32.96 19.45
CA MET A 4 -16.96 32.83 18.20
C MET A 4 -15.70 31.96 18.34
N LYS A 5 -15.17 31.84 19.57
CA LYS A 5 -14.00 31.00 19.89
C LYS A 5 -14.36 29.50 19.96
N THR A 6 -15.56 29.17 20.42
CA THR A 6 -16.05 27.78 20.47
C THR A 6 -16.36 27.22 19.08
N PHE A 7 -16.87 28.03 18.15
CA PHE A 7 -17.06 27.61 16.76
C PHE A 7 -15.74 27.29 16.04
N PHE A 8 -14.67 28.04 16.34
CA PHE A 8 -13.34 27.80 15.76
C PHE A 8 -12.71 26.47 16.22
N LEU A 9 -12.97 26.04 17.46
CA LEU A 9 -12.46 24.79 18.01
C LEU A 9 -13.21 23.55 17.46
N ILE A 10 -14.50 23.68 17.21
CA ILE A 10 -15.32 22.59 16.65
C ILE A 10 -14.91 22.30 15.19
N ALA A 11 -14.62 23.33 14.40
CA ALA A 11 -14.19 23.17 13.01
C ALA A 11 -12.85 22.41 12.88
N ILE A 12 -11.90 22.67 13.78
CA ILE A 12 -10.60 21.97 13.79
C ILE A 12 -10.79 20.48 14.17
N PHE A 13 -11.69 20.19 15.10
CA PHE A 13 -11.97 18.82 15.52
C PHE A 13 -12.66 17.99 14.42
N VAL A 14 -13.55 18.61 13.63
CA VAL A 14 -14.21 17.93 12.49
C VAL A 14 -13.25 17.69 11.32
N CYS A 15 -12.30 18.59 11.06
CA CYS A 15 -11.25 18.36 10.05
C CYS A 15 -10.28 17.23 10.45
N ALA A 16 -9.92 17.13 11.73
CA ALA A 16 -9.06 16.04 12.23
C ALA A 16 -9.76 14.67 12.17
N LEU A 17 -11.08 14.62 12.36
CA LEU A 17 -11.85 13.37 12.29
C LEU A 17 -12.09 12.88 10.86
N SER A 18 -12.04 13.79 9.88
CA SER A 18 -12.21 13.45 8.46
C SER A 18 -10.99 12.72 7.88
N ALA A 19 -9.80 12.95 8.44
CA ALA A 19 -8.57 12.26 8.04
C ALA A 19 -8.51 10.79 8.49
N LEU A 20 -9.36 10.36 9.43
CA LEU A 20 -9.37 8.98 9.92
C LEU A 20 -10.09 7.97 9.02
N THR A 21 -10.72 8.43 7.93
CA THR A 21 -11.55 7.57 7.06
C THR A 21 -10.95 7.32 5.68
N ALA A 22 -9.63 7.49 5.52
CA ALA A 22 -8.89 6.87 4.43
C ALA A 22 -8.70 5.37 4.72
N GLN A 23 -9.79 4.65 4.97
CA GLN A 23 -9.79 3.20 4.87
C GLN A 23 -9.68 2.91 3.38
N ALA A 24 -8.50 2.49 2.91
CA ALA A 24 -8.27 2.07 1.54
C ALA A 24 -9.38 1.07 1.13
N ALA A 25 -10.36 1.56 0.38
CA ALA A 25 -11.53 0.80 -0.02
C ALA A 25 -11.13 -0.03 -1.24
N GLY A 26 -10.54 -1.19 -0.99
CA GLY A 26 -10.34 -2.24 -1.98
C GLY A 26 -8.89 -2.44 -2.37
N GLY A 27 -8.38 -3.63 -2.08
CA GLY A 27 -7.19 -4.20 -2.71
C GLY A 27 -6.00 -4.25 -1.78
N LEU A 28 -5.84 -5.39 -1.08
CA LEU A 28 -4.69 -5.74 -0.22
C LEU A 28 -4.43 -4.72 0.90
N SER A 29 -4.52 -5.13 2.17
CA SER A 29 -3.88 -4.32 3.23
C SER A 29 -2.37 -4.40 2.99
N VAL A 30 -1.84 -3.53 2.13
CA VAL A 30 -0.44 -3.53 1.77
C VAL A 30 0.35 -3.03 2.98
N ASP A 31 1.37 -3.80 3.33
CA ASP A 31 2.22 -3.54 4.49
C ASP A 31 2.85 -2.13 4.37
N ALA A 32 2.66 -1.29 5.40
CA ALA A 32 3.10 0.12 5.42
C ALA A 32 4.60 0.29 5.16
N ARG A 33 5.41 -0.77 5.30
CA ARG A 33 6.83 -0.75 4.93
C ARG A 33 7.08 -0.54 3.43
N PHE A 34 6.07 -0.72 2.58
CA PHE A 34 6.16 -0.55 1.12
C PHE A 34 5.64 0.81 0.63
N ASP A 35 5.00 1.59 1.51
CA ASP A 35 4.59 2.98 1.22
C ASP A 35 5.78 3.91 1.53
N LEU A 36 6.50 4.30 0.47
CA LEU A 36 7.70 5.14 0.52
C LEU A 36 7.38 6.61 0.21
N THR A 37 6.12 6.94 -0.08
CA THR A 37 5.63 8.31 -0.25
C THR A 37 4.87 8.81 0.98
N GLY A 38 4.34 7.90 1.80
CA GLY A 38 3.54 8.17 2.99
C GLY A 38 2.12 8.62 2.68
N ASP A 39 1.59 8.29 1.50
CA ASP A 39 0.24 8.67 1.07
C ASP A 39 -0.84 7.62 1.38
N GLY A 40 -0.42 6.49 1.97
CA GLY A 40 -1.30 5.41 2.40
C GLY A 40 -1.65 4.41 1.31
N ILE A 41 -1.05 4.52 0.12
CA ILE A 41 -1.16 3.52 -0.95
C ILE A 41 0.25 3.08 -1.39
N VAL A 42 0.32 2.01 -2.20
CA VAL A 42 1.56 1.61 -2.85
C VAL A 42 1.34 1.66 -4.34
N ASP A 43 1.96 2.65 -4.99
CA ASP A 43 1.78 2.93 -6.41
C ASP A 43 3.12 3.05 -7.17
N ALA A 44 3.06 3.57 -8.39
CA ALA A 44 4.25 3.75 -9.23
C ALA A 44 5.32 4.66 -8.58
N SER A 45 4.92 5.63 -7.78
CA SER A 45 5.81 6.56 -7.07
C SER A 45 6.60 5.84 -5.99
N ASP A 46 5.99 4.88 -5.31
CA ASP A 46 6.68 3.99 -4.37
C ASP A 46 7.57 3.00 -5.09
N TRP A 47 7.07 2.40 -6.16
CA TRP A 47 7.80 1.40 -6.95
C TRP A 47 9.18 1.90 -7.41
N VAL A 48 9.24 3.13 -7.92
CA VAL A 48 10.50 3.76 -8.39
C VAL A 48 11.49 3.97 -7.24
N LYS A 49 11.01 4.08 -5.99
CA LYS A 49 11.84 4.24 -4.80
C LYS A 49 12.25 2.90 -4.17
N MET A 50 11.62 1.78 -4.54
CA MET A 50 11.93 0.46 -3.99
C MET A 50 13.26 -0.07 -4.50
N THR A 51 14.03 -0.69 -3.60
CA THR A 51 15.15 -1.55 -3.98
C THR A 51 14.63 -2.85 -4.60
N GLU A 52 15.49 -3.60 -5.31
CA GLU A 52 15.09 -4.90 -5.87
C GLU A 52 14.63 -5.89 -4.79
N ASP A 53 15.30 -5.92 -3.64
CA ASP A 53 14.88 -6.73 -2.49
C ASP A 53 13.51 -6.31 -1.96
N ALA A 54 13.21 -5.00 -1.93
CA ALA A 54 11.90 -4.50 -1.53
C ALA A 54 10.81 -4.87 -2.55
N LYS A 55 11.10 -4.83 -3.86
CA LYS A 55 10.18 -5.30 -4.90
C LYS A 55 9.88 -6.80 -4.76
N GLN A 56 10.90 -7.61 -4.47
CA GLN A 56 10.72 -9.04 -4.18
C GLN A 56 9.86 -9.26 -2.93
N GLY A 57 10.16 -8.54 -1.85
CA GLY A 57 9.40 -8.59 -0.61
C GLY A 57 7.94 -8.15 -0.79
N TYR A 58 7.69 -7.13 -1.62
CA TYR A 58 6.36 -6.64 -1.95
C TYR A 58 5.57 -7.69 -2.72
N ALA A 59 6.17 -8.32 -3.74
CA ALA A 59 5.53 -9.40 -4.49
C ALA A 59 5.17 -10.59 -3.58
N HIS A 60 6.10 -11.03 -2.74
CA HIS A 60 5.89 -12.13 -1.80
C HIS A 60 4.80 -11.80 -0.77
N ALA A 61 4.82 -10.60 -0.19
CA ALA A 61 3.81 -10.16 0.77
C ALA A 61 2.42 -10.04 0.13
N SER A 62 2.35 -9.56 -1.12
CA SER A 62 1.10 -9.42 -1.86
C SER A 62 0.44 -10.78 -2.12
N ILE A 63 1.20 -11.77 -2.59
CA ILE A 63 0.69 -13.13 -2.78
C ILE A 63 0.24 -13.75 -1.46
N LYS A 64 1.02 -13.59 -0.39
CA LYS A 64 0.64 -14.06 0.95
C LYS A 64 -0.65 -13.41 1.46
N ALA A 65 -0.85 -12.12 1.20
CA ALA A 65 -2.05 -11.38 1.59
C ALA A 65 -3.30 -11.81 0.80
N LEU A 66 -3.14 -12.40 -0.39
CA LEU A 66 -4.21 -13.09 -1.12
C LEU A 66 -4.57 -14.47 -0.54
N GLY A 67 -3.83 -14.93 0.47
CA GLY A 67 -4.01 -16.28 1.04
C GLY A 67 -3.36 -17.39 0.20
N GLU A 68 -2.50 -17.03 -0.74
CA GLU A 68 -1.78 -17.97 -1.59
C GLU A 68 -0.35 -18.19 -1.10
N ASP A 69 0.23 -19.35 -1.44
CA ASP A 69 1.64 -19.64 -1.16
C ASP A 69 2.55 -18.92 -2.19
N PRO A 70 3.38 -17.96 -1.76
CA PRO A 70 4.29 -17.23 -2.64
C PRO A 70 5.38 -18.12 -3.25
N ASP A 71 5.80 -19.17 -2.54
CA ASP A 71 6.89 -20.06 -2.94
C ASP A 71 6.41 -21.23 -3.80
N ALA A 72 5.09 -21.39 -3.97
CA ALA A 72 4.51 -22.41 -4.81
C ALA A 72 5.05 -22.28 -6.25
N LEU A 73 5.68 -23.36 -6.72
CA LEU A 73 6.21 -23.42 -8.07
C LEU A 73 5.07 -23.52 -9.08
N LEU A 74 5.09 -22.62 -10.04
CA LEU A 74 4.29 -22.64 -11.26
C LEU A 74 5.10 -23.31 -12.38
N ASP A 75 4.60 -23.19 -13.62
CA ASP A 75 5.29 -23.68 -14.80
C ASP A 75 6.72 -23.12 -14.91
N ALA A 76 7.62 -23.91 -15.48
CA ALA A 76 9.03 -23.57 -15.68
C ALA A 76 9.85 -23.28 -14.39
N ARG A 77 9.45 -23.83 -13.23
CA ARG A 77 10.13 -23.67 -11.92
C ARG A 77 10.17 -22.22 -11.40
N GLN A 78 9.24 -21.40 -11.85
CA GLN A 78 9.07 -20.05 -11.33
C GLN A 78 8.14 -20.06 -10.12
N SER A 79 8.46 -19.35 -9.03
CA SER A 79 7.51 -19.23 -7.91
C SER A 79 6.34 -18.31 -8.28
N ARG A 80 5.21 -18.44 -7.57
CA ARG A 80 4.07 -17.55 -7.75
C ARG A 80 4.44 -16.08 -7.51
N ALA A 81 5.26 -15.81 -6.48
CA ALA A 81 5.77 -14.47 -6.21
C ALA A 81 6.66 -13.93 -7.35
N ASP A 82 7.52 -14.77 -7.93
CA ASP A 82 8.34 -14.37 -9.09
C ASP A 82 7.48 -14.04 -10.31
N ARG A 83 6.44 -14.84 -10.58
CA ARG A 83 5.53 -14.58 -11.70
C ARG A 83 4.78 -13.26 -11.51
N PHE A 84 4.35 -13.00 -10.28
CA PHE A 84 3.70 -11.73 -9.92
C PHE A 84 4.67 -10.54 -10.05
N LEU A 85 5.92 -10.69 -9.61
CA LEU A 85 6.96 -9.67 -9.75
C LEU A 85 7.22 -9.31 -11.22
N ILE A 86 7.23 -10.29 -12.13
CA ILE A 86 7.29 -10.03 -13.58
C ILE A 86 6.11 -9.16 -14.03
N GLY A 87 4.91 -9.47 -13.56
CA GLY A 87 3.71 -8.68 -13.87
C GLY A 87 3.82 -7.24 -13.37
N LEU A 88 4.28 -7.03 -12.13
CA LEU A 88 4.50 -5.70 -11.55
C LEU A 88 5.50 -4.88 -12.37
N ARG A 89 6.63 -5.50 -12.76
CA ARG A 89 7.63 -4.86 -13.63
C ARG A 89 7.01 -4.44 -14.97
N ALA A 90 6.21 -5.29 -15.59
CA ALA A 90 5.55 -4.96 -16.87
C ALA A 90 4.54 -3.79 -16.77
N VAL A 91 4.08 -3.45 -15.57
CA VAL A 91 3.15 -2.33 -15.33
C VAL A 91 3.89 -1.04 -14.99
N TYR A 92 5.00 -1.13 -14.25
CA TYR A 92 5.69 0.02 -13.69
C TYR A 92 7.03 0.37 -14.35
N GLU A 93 7.53 -0.47 -15.26
CA GLU A 93 8.79 -0.30 -16.03
C GLU A 93 8.53 -0.36 -17.54
#